data_AF-A0A6N7A8N9-F1
#
_entry.id   AF-A0A6N7A8N9-F1
#
_cell.length_a   1.000
_cell.length_b   1.000
_cell.length_c   1.000
_cell.angle_alpha   90.00
_cell.angle_beta   90.00
_cell.angle_gamma   90.00
#
_symmetry.space_group_name_H-M   'P 1'
#
loop_
_entity.id
_entity.type
_entity.pdbx_description
1 polymer ?
#
loop_
_entity_poly.entity_id
_entity_poly.type
_entity_poly.pdbx_seq_one_letter_code
_entity_poly.pdbx_strand_id
1 'polypeptide(L)'
;MGKYVKYQRKPFERKSQTHPVWRGIGCLLMVIVPLMSYAGAVTLVNYGVGHGWPFPPEFIGHIQFPDWVWNAPVLPVLAAPIANYPNLWAVLIIFFILLLLLSGVFSTVYSILYRITGPSKYTALDAPPPKHKVKVYKR
;
A
#
# COMPACT_ATOMS: atom_id res chain seq x y z
N MET A 1 29.30 -25.82 -43.77
CA MET A 1 28.53 -26.39 -42.64
C MET A 1 27.76 -25.27 -41.97
N GLY A 2 26.46 -25.43 -41.75
CA GLY A 2 25.61 -24.45 -41.04
C GLY A 2 24.15 -24.46 -41.50
N LYS A 3 23.46 -25.62 -41.46
CA LYS A 3 22.12 -25.81 -42.06
C LYS A 3 20.95 -25.76 -41.07
N TYR A 4 21.15 -25.31 -39.83
CA TYR A 4 20.10 -25.26 -38.81
C TYR A 4 20.17 -23.99 -37.97
N VAL A 5 19.62 -22.89 -38.50
CA VAL A 5 19.25 -21.74 -37.66
C VAL A 5 17.96 -22.12 -36.93
N LYS A 6 18.06 -22.41 -35.64
CA LYS A 6 16.88 -22.68 -34.80
C LYS A 6 16.03 -21.41 -34.76
N TYR A 7 14.79 -21.51 -35.24
CA TYR A 7 13.79 -20.45 -35.13
C TYR A 7 13.55 -20.16 -33.64
N GLN A 8 14.09 -19.06 -33.11
CA GLN A 8 13.78 -18.60 -31.77
C GLN A 8 12.33 -18.12 -31.78
N ARG A 9 11.45 -18.90 -31.13
CA ARG A 9 10.07 -18.47 -30.87
C ARG A 9 10.15 -17.18 -30.05
N LYS A 10 9.69 -16.06 -30.62
CA LYS A 10 9.55 -14.82 -29.85
C LYS A 10 8.72 -15.13 -28.60
N PRO A 11 9.19 -14.77 -27.39
CA PRO A 11 8.41 -14.96 -26.18
C PRO A 11 7.08 -14.23 -26.36
N PHE A 12 5.99 -14.90 -26.00
CA PHE A 12 4.64 -14.33 -26.11
C PHE A 12 4.55 -13.14 -25.15
N GLU A 13 4.59 -11.92 -25.68
CA GLU A 13 4.41 -10.72 -24.88
C GLU A 13 2.94 -10.66 -24.42
N ARG A 14 2.70 -11.03 -23.17
CA ARG A 14 1.40 -10.80 -22.54
C ARG A 14 1.21 -9.28 -22.46
N LYS A 15 0.30 -8.73 -23.26
CA LYS A 15 -0.20 -7.37 -23.06
C LYS A 15 -1.08 -7.34 -21.80
N SER A 16 -0.48 -7.50 -20.61
CA SER A 16 -1.16 -7.26 -19.34
C SER A 16 -1.17 -5.77 -19.04
N GLN A 17 -1.64 -4.96 -19.99
CA GLN A 17 -1.84 -3.54 -19.72
C GLN A 17 -3.08 -3.43 -18.85
N THR A 18 -2.87 -3.26 -17.54
CA THR A 18 -3.93 -2.86 -16.61
C THR A 18 -4.54 -1.57 -17.15
N HIS A 19 -5.87 -1.53 -17.29
CA HIS A 19 -6.56 -0.39 -17.88
C HIS A 19 -6.16 0.92 -17.16
N PRO A 20 -5.95 2.03 -17.89
CA PRO A 20 -5.51 3.30 -17.30
C PRO A 20 -6.39 3.79 -16.15
N VAL A 21 -7.70 3.57 -16.23
CA VAL A 21 -8.67 3.95 -15.18
C VAL A 21 -8.40 3.20 -13.86
N TRP A 22 -8.07 1.92 -13.92
CA TRP A 22 -7.74 1.11 -12.73
C TRP A 22 -6.46 1.59 -12.05
N ARG A 23 -5.49 2.08 -12.82
CA ARG A 23 -4.29 2.75 -12.30
C ARG A 23 -4.63 4.07 -11.60
N GLY A 24 -5.56 4.85 -12.16
CA GLY A 24 -6.02 6.12 -11.59
C GLY A 24 -6.70 5.95 -10.23
N ILE A 25 -7.55 4.93 -10.07
CA ILE A 25 -8.20 4.60 -8.80
C ILE A 25 -7.17 4.24 -7.73
N GLY A 26 -6.16 3.43 -8.07
CA GLY A 26 -5.07 3.11 -7.16
C GLY A 26 -4.27 4.34 -6.73
N CYS A 27 -3.99 5.26 -7.66
CA CYS A 27 -3.33 6.53 -7.35
C CYS A 27 -4.14 7.40 -6.38
N LEU A 28 -5.47 7.44 -6.56
CA LEU A 28 -6.36 8.20 -5.69
C LEU A 28 -6.42 7.58 -4.28
N LEU A 29 -6.49 6.24 -4.18
CA LEU A 29 -6.42 5.54 -2.90
C LEU A 29 -5.11 5.79 -2.14
N MET A 30 -4.00 5.96 -2.85
CA MET A 30 -2.69 6.28 -2.25
C MET A 30 -2.69 7.61 -1.49
N VAL A 31 -3.57 8.55 -1.85
CA VAL A 31 -3.72 9.84 -1.16
C VAL A 31 -4.82 9.78 -0.11
N ILE A 32 -5.98 9.19 -0.45
CA ILE A 32 -7.14 9.15 0.44
C ILE A 32 -6.87 8.29 1.68
N VAL A 33 -6.23 7.13 1.52
CA VAL A 33 -6.03 6.20 2.64
C VAL A 33 -5.16 6.82 3.74
N PRO A 34 -3.95 7.36 3.46
CA PRO A 34 -3.16 8.01 4.50
C PRO A 34 -3.88 9.21 5.14
N LEU A 35 -4.63 9.99 4.36
CA LEU A 35 -5.38 11.12 4.87
C LEU A 35 -6.46 10.68 5.88
N MET A 36 -7.22 9.64 5.53
CA MET A 36 -8.24 9.07 6.42
C MET A 36 -7.62 8.41 7.65
N SER A 37 -6.52 7.70 7.50
CA SER A 37 -5.81 7.06 8.61
C SER A 37 -5.27 8.09 9.60
N TYR A 38 -4.75 9.23 9.14
CA TYR A 38 -4.28 10.30 10.03
C TYR A 38 -5.43 10.94 10.80
N ALA A 39 -6.51 11.31 10.11
CA ALA A 39 -7.69 11.89 10.75
C ALA A 39 -8.31 10.92 11.79
N GLY A 40 -8.39 9.62 11.44
CA GLY A 40 -8.86 8.58 12.36
C GLY A 40 -7.93 8.35 13.55
N ALA A 41 -6.61 8.44 13.36
CA ALA A 41 -5.66 8.25 14.45
C ALA A 41 -5.77 9.37 15.50
N VAL A 42 -5.83 10.63 15.06
CA VAL A 42 -5.94 11.78 15.97
C VAL A 42 -7.23 11.70 16.78
N THR A 43 -8.37 11.42 16.15
CA THR A 43 -9.65 11.33 16.85
C THR A 43 -9.70 10.13 17.81
N LEU A 44 -9.14 8.99 17.43
CA LEU A 44 -9.13 7.78 18.26
C LEU A 44 -8.22 7.95 19.49
N VAL A 45 -7.04 8.56 19.35
CA VAL A 45 -6.16 8.86 20.48
C VAL A 45 -6.83 9.83 21.44
N ASN A 46 -7.39 10.94 20.92
CA ASN A 46 -8.06 11.94 21.76
C ASN A 46 -9.25 11.34 22.53
N TYR A 47 -10.03 10.48 21.87
CA TYR A 47 -11.12 9.76 22.49
C TYR A 47 -10.64 8.78 23.57
N GLY A 48 -9.61 7.98 23.25
CA GLY A 48 -9.05 6.98 24.15
C GLY A 48 -8.42 7.60 25.40
N VAL A 49 -7.67 8.69 25.25
CA VAL A 49 -7.08 9.42 26.39
C VAL A 49 -8.18 10.01 27.27
N GLY A 50 -9.23 10.57 26.68
CA GLY A 50 -10.38 11.09 27.43
C GLY A 50 -11.16 10.03 28.21
N HIS A 51 -11.15 8.78 27.75
CA HIS A 51 -11.82 7.64 28.41
C HIS A 51 -10.88 6.79 29.27
N GLY A 52 -9.62 7.18 29.42
CA GLY A 52 -8.65 6.44 30.23
C GLY A 52 -8.26 5.07 29.66
N TRP A 53 -8.19 4.93 28.33
CA TRP A 53 -7.65 3.71 27.72
C TRP A 53 -6.23 3.42 28.20
N PRO A 54 -5.87 2.15 28.43
CA PRO A 54 -4.57 1.76 28.94
C PRO A 54 -3.51 1.89 27.85
N PHE A 55 -3.05 3.11 27.60
CA PHE A 55 -1.86 3.35 26.81
C PHE A 55 -0.62 3.23 27.70
N PRO A 56 0.47 2.62 27.20
CA PRO A 56 1.77 2.70 27.86
C PRO A 56 2.15 4.16 28.14
N PRO A 57 2.69 4.48 29.34
CA PRO A 57 3.07 5.84 29.71
C PRO A 57 4.04 6.49 28.71
N GLU A 58 4.86 5.68 28.04
CA GLU A 58 5.86 6.13 27.07
C GLU A 58 5.23 6.73 25.80
N PHE A 59 3.97 6.39 25.50
CA PHE A 59 3.27 6.89 24.31
C PHE A 59 2.44 8.14 24.57
N ILE A 60 2.20 8.45 25.85
CA ILE A 60 1.45 9.62 26.29
C ILE A 60 2.42 10.75 26.64
N GLY A 61 2.05 11.98 26.29
CA GLY A 61 2.83 13.18 26.62
C GLY A 61 3.64 13.70 25.43
N HIS A 62 4.77 14.34 25.76
CA HIS A 62 5.61 15.06 24.81
C HIS A 62 6.91 14.32 24.52
N ILE A 63 7.42 14.48 23.30
CA ILE A 63 8.73 13.94 22.93
C ILE A 63 9.81 14.77 23.59
N GLN A 64 10.69 14.11 24.34
CA GLN A 64 11.90 14.72 24.88
C GLN A 64 13.06 14.46 23.93
N PHE A 65 13.62 15.54 23.36
CA PHE A 65 14.84 15.48 22.56
C PHE A 65 16.09 15.61 23.45
N PRO A 66 17.19 14.92 23.12
CA PRO A 66 18.44 15.07 23.85
C PRO A 66 19.04 16.48 23.70
N ASP A 67 19.80 16.93 24.70
CA ASP A 67 20.32 18.30 24.79
C ASP A 67 21.15 18.76 23.57
N TRP A 68 21.85 17.84 22.90
CA TRP A 68 22.64 18.16 21.71
C TRP A 68 21.78 18.67 20.54
N VAL A 69 20.50 18.28 20.47
CA VAL A 69 19.55 18.75 19.45
C VAL A 69 19.24 20.23 19.62
N TRP A 70 19.19 20.69 20.88
CA TRP A 70 18.90 22.07 21.22
C TRP A 70 20.09 23.00 21.04
N ASN A 71 21.32 22.46 21.10
CA ASN A 71 22.56 23.22 20.95
C ASN A 71 22.97 23.47 19.49
N ALA A 72 22.35 22.79 18.53
CA ALA A 72 22.67 22.97 17.12
C ALA A 72 21.93 24.19 16.52
N PRO A 73 22.51 24.90 15.55
CA PRO A 73 21.96 26.17 15.06
C PRO A 73 20.64 26.05 14.29
N VAL A 74 20.34 24.90 13.68
CA VAL A 74 19.16 24.73 12.79
C VAL A 74 18.14 23.72 13.33
N LEU A 75 18.58 22.73 14.12
CA LEU A 75 17.71 21.66 14.62
C LEU A 75 16.57 22.12 15.54
N PRO A 76 16.73 23.13 16.43
CA PRO A 76 15.65 23.58 17.31
C PRO A 76 14.41 24.06 16.57
N VAL A 77 14.59 24.72 15.43
CA VAL A 77 13.48 25.24 14.60
C VAL A 77 12.61 24.11 14.08
N LEU A 78 13.21 22.97 13.75
CA LEU A 78 12.50 21.78 13.27
C LEU A 78 11.98 20.91 14.42
N ALA A 79 12.72 20.83 15.52
CA ALA A 79 12.40 19.99 16.67
C ALA A 79 11.29 20.59 17.55
N ALA A 80 11.22 21.91 17.70
CA ALA A 80 10.23 22.61 18.53
C ALA A 80 8.76 22.27 18.18
N PRO A 81 8.30 22.31 16.92
CA PRO A 81 6.93 21.94 16.59
C PRO A 81 6.63 20.47 16.85
N ILE A 82 7.63 19.60 16.67
CA ILE A 82 7.49 18.14 16.87
C ILE A 82 7.39 17.82 18.37
N ALA A 83 8.21 18.48 19.20
CA ALA A 83 8.20 18.30 20.66
C ALA A 83 6.87 18.75 21.29
N ASN A 84 6.29 19.84 20.78
CA ASN A 84 5.05 20.40 21.31
C ASN A 84 3.79 19.61 20.91
N TYR A 85 3.88 18.66 19.98
CA TYR A 85 2.72 17.88 19.57
C TYR A 85 2.34 16.85 20.66
N PRO A 86 1.11 16.89 21.21
CA PRO A 86 0.71 15.99 22.28
C PRO A 86 0.49 14.56 21.77
N ASN A 87 0.93 13.57 22.54
CA ASN A 87 0.67 12.14 22.31
C ASN A 87 1.11 11.65 20.91
N LEU A 88 2.20 12.24 20.38
CA LEU A 88 2.65 11.99 19.02
C LEU A 88 2.90 10.48 18.75
N TRP A 89 3.53 9.79 19.70
CA TRP A 89 3.80 8.35 19.58
C TRP A 89 2.52 7.53 19.46
N ALA A 90 1.53 7.78 20.30
CA ALA A 90 0.24 7.11 20.23
C ALA A 90 -0.44 7.37 18.87
N VAL A 91 -0.42 8.61 18.39
CA VAL A 91 -0.99 8.98 17.08
C VAL A 91 -0.28 8.26 15.94
N LEU A 92 1.05 8.20 15.94
CA LEU A 92 1.82 7.50 14.90
C LEU A 92 1.55 6.00 14.88
N ILE A 93 1.55 5.34 16.06
CA ILE A 93 1.29 3.90 16.14
C ILE A 93 -0.11 3.58 15.62
N ILE A 94 -1.13 4.31 16.10
CA ILE A 94 -2.51 4.12 15.65
C ILE A 94 -2.65 4.46 14.16
N PHE A 95 -1.98 5.51 13.69
CA PHE A 95 -1.94 5.85 12.28
C PHE A 95 -1.42 4.69 11.42
N PHE A 96 -0.30 4.07 11.77
CA PHE A 96 0.23 2.93 11.02
C PHE A 96 -0.69 1.71 11.09
N ILE A 97 -1.30 1.44 12.25
CA ILE A 97 -2.29 0.37 12.42
C ILE A 97 -3.49 0.63 11.49
N LEU A 98 -4.07 1.83 11.53
CA LEU A 98 -5.19 2.22 10.68
C LEU A 98 -4.80 2.24 9.21
N LEU A 99 -3.60 2.68 8.85
CA LEU A 99 -3.11 2.67 7.48
C LEU A 99 -3.02 1.26 6.94
N LEU A 100 -2.46 0.32 7.71
CA LEU A 100 -2.39 -1.08 7.33
C LEU A 100 -3.79 -1.70 7.21
N LEU A 101 -4.68 -1.40 8.16
CA LEU A 101 -6.05 -1.91 8.17
C LEU A 101 -6.85 -1.38 6.97
N LEU A 102 -6.91 -0.05 6.80
CA LEU A 102 -7.64 0.58 5.70
C LEU A 102 -7.06 0.18 4.35
N SER A 103 -5.73 0.20 4.18
CA SER A 103 -5.13 -0.23 2.91
C SER A 103 -5.43 -1.69 2.59
N GLY A 104 -5.43 -2.57 3.59
CA GLY A 104 -5.86 -3.96 3.45
C GLY A 104 -7.31 -4.08 2.98
N VAL A 105 -8.24 -3.37 3.64
CA VAL A 105 -9.67 -3.37 3.29
C VAL A 105 -9.89 -2.79 1.89
N PHE A 106 -9.29 -1.65 1.56
CA PHE A 106 -9.42 -1.06 0.22
C PHE A 106 -8.79 -1.95 -0.86
N SER A 107 -7.68 -2.63 -0.56
CA SER A 107 -7.05 -3.58 -1.50
C SER A 107 -7.95 -4.79 -1.78
N THR A 108 -8.61 -5.35 -0.76
CA THR A 108 -9.54 -6.48 -0.97
C THR A 108 -10.75 -6.03 -1.79
N VAL A 109 -11.37 -4.90 -1.44
CA VAL A 109 -12.49 -4.32 -2.21
C VAL A 109 -12.08 -4.03 -3.65
N TYR A 110 -10.93 -3.41 -3.86
CA TYR A 110 -10.39 -3.13 -5.19
C TYR A 110 -10.19 -4.41 -6.01
N SER A 111 -9.64 -5.47 -5.41
CA SER A 111 -9.45 -6.75 -6.09
C SER A 111 -10.76 -7.42 -6.52
N ILE A 112 -11.80 -7.32 -5.68
CA ILE A 112 -13.13 -7.85 -5.97
C ILE A 112 -13.75 -7.07 -7.13
N LEU A 113 -13.71 -5.74 -7.07
CA LEU A 113 -14.22 -4.87 -8.14
C LEU A 113 -13.50 -5.15 -9.46
N TYR A 114 -12.17 -5.23 -9.45
CA TYR A 114 -11.37 -5.54 -10.63
C TYR A 114 -11.71 -6.92 -11.20
N ARG A 115 -12.00 -7.91 -10.35
CA ARG A 115 -12.41 -9.24 -10.81
C ARG A 115 -13.77 -9.24 -11.51
N ILE A 116 -14.71 -8.41 -11.06
CA ILE A 116 -16.07 -8.34 -11.61
C ILE A 116 -16.10 -7.55 -12.93
N THR A 117 -15.33 -6.47 -13.00
CA THR A 117 -15.40 -5.48 -14.09
C THR A 117 -14.20 -5.54 -15.04
N GLY A 118 -13.19 -6.36 -14.73
CA GLY A 118 -12.00 -6.52 -15.53
C GLY A 118 -12.28 -7.19 -16.87
N PRO A 119 -11.52 -6.88 -17.92
CA PRO A 119 -11.69 -7.47 -19.24
C PRO A 119 -11.44 -8.99 -19.21
N SER A 120 -12.04 -9.70 -20.17
CA SER A 120 -11.81 -11.14 -20.34
C SER A 120 -10.33 -11.44 -20.55
N LYS A 121 -9.85 -12.55 -19.99
CA LYS A 121 -8.45 -13.00 -20.12
C LYS A 121 -8.01 -13.25 -21.57
N TYR A 122 -8.97 -13.48 -22.47
CA TYR A 122 -8.72 -13.76 -23.88
C TYR A 122 -9.11 -12.56 -24.72
N THR A 123 -8.25 -12.24 -25.69
CA THR A 123 -8.56 -11.27 -26.75
C THR A 123 -9.41 -11.96 -27.82
N ALA A 124 -10.10 -11.21 -28.68
CA ALA A 124 -10.90 -11.76 -29.78
C ALA A 124 -10.12 -12.68 -30.75
N LEU A 125 -8.79 -12.57 -30.78
CA LEU A 125 -7.90 -13.38 -31.62
C LEU A 125 -7.31 -14.60 -30.89
N ASP A 126 -7.50 -14.70 -29.56
CA ASP A 126 -6.94 -15.79 -28.75
C ASP A 126 -7.91 -16.96 -28.68
N ALA A 127 -7.48 -18.14 -29.13
CA ALA A 127 -8.21 -19.37 -28.89
C ALA A 127 -8.08 -19.79 -27.42
N PRO A 128 -9.17 -20.20 -26.74
CA PRO A 128 -9.08 -20.71 -25.38
C PRO A 128 -8.19 -21.96 -25.35
N PRO A 129 -7.47 -22.21 -24.23
CA PRO A 129 -6.60 -23.36 -24.10
C PRO A 129 -7.42 -24.64 -24.32
N PRO A 130 -6.85 -25.64 -25.03
CA PRO A 130 -7.54 -26.90 -25.29
C PRO A 130 -7.90 -27.56 -23.96
N LYS A 131 -9.19 -27.85 -23.76
CA LYS A 131 -9.72 -28.45 -22.52
C LYS A 131 -9.20 -29.87 -22.27
N HIS A 132 -8.63 -30.51 -23.29
CA HIS A 132 -8.16 -31.89 -23.23
C HIS A 132 -6.65 -31.96 -22.97
N LYS A 133 -6.25 -32.77 -21.98
CA LYS A 133 -4.83 -33.09 -21.73
C LYS A 133 -4.31 -33.99 -22.85
N VAL A 134 -3.52 -33.44 -23.77
CA VAL A 134 -2.86 -34.24 -24.81
C VAL A 134 -1.72 -35.07 -24.21
N LYS A 135 -1.64 -36.36 -24.59
CA LYS A 135 -0.51 -37.22 -24.21
C LYS A 135 0.77 -36.69 -24.84
N VAL A 136 1.83 -36.57 -24.04
CA VAL A 136 3.16 -36.17 -24.51
C VAL A 136 3.69 -37.25 -25.44
N TYR A 137 4.03 -36.88 -26.67
CA TYR A 137 4.63 -37.81 -27.63
C TYR A 137 6.03 -38.21 -27.15
N LYS A 138 6.24 -39.50 -26.88
CA LYS A 138 7.58 -40.07 -26.68
C LYS A 138 8.10 -40.53 -28.04
N ARG A 139 9.26 -39.98 -28.44
CA ARG A 139 10.07 -40.51 -29.54
C ARG A 139 10.85 -41.71 -29.07
#